data_AF-A0A2E4B608-F1
#
_entry.id   AF-A0A2E4B608-F1
#
_cell.length_a   1.000
_cell.length_b   1.000
_cell.length_c   1.000
_cell.angle_alpha   90.00
_cell.angle_beta   90.00
_cell.angle_gamma   90.00
#
_symmetry.space_group_name_H-M   'P 1'
#
loop_
_entity.id
_entity.type
_entity.pdbx_description
1 polymer ?
#
loop_
_entity_poly.entity_id
_entity_poly.type
_entity_poly.pdbx_seq_one_letter_code
_entity_poly.pdbx_strand_id
1 'polypeptide(L)'
;MHCLRIGDPVYALGRVQPRTSAALAAEGLDGSVPCSNLTMVGEDDVGVSASMHRGTELSVMCAVRSTTEAIITPALMVIAALLPLLM
;
A
#
# COMPACT_ATOMS: atom_id res chain seq x y z
N MET A 1 -7.02 -17.56 -1.32
CA MET A 1 -7.40 -16.25 -0.75
C MET A 1 -6.24 -15.76 0.11
N HIS A 2 -5.66 -14.61 -0.20
CA HIS A 2 -4.63 -13.99 0.65
C HIS A 2 -5.33 -13.03 1.62
N CYS A 3 -5.33 -13.37 2.91
CA CYS A 3 -5.77 -12.44 3.95
C CYS A 3 -4.81 -11.24 4.00
N LEU A 4 -5.31 -10.09 4.42
CA LEU A 4 -4.49 -8.88 4.59
C LEU A 4 -3.43 -9.13 5.66
N ARG A 5 -2.18 -8.82 5.31
CA ARG A 5 -1.03 -8.93 6.21
C ARG A 5 -0.67 -7.56 6.76
N ILE A 6 0.05 -7.55 7.87
CA ILE A 6 0.59 -6.32 8.44
C ILE A 6 1.50 -5.63 7.40
N GLY A 7 1.24 -4.35 7.14
CA GLY A 7 1.96 -3.58 6.12
C GLY A 7 1.42 -3.70 4.69
N ASP A 8 0.37 -4.49 4.44
CA ASP A 8 -0.28 -4.47 3.13
C ASP A 8 -0.91 -3.09 2.87
N PRO A 9 -0.73 -2.51 1.67
CA PRO A 9 -1.43 -1.31 1.29
C PRO A 9 -2.91 -1.62 1.12
N VAL A 10 -3.76 -0.79 1.70
CA VAL A 10 -5.20 -0.98 1.72
C VAL A 10 -5.90 0.34 1.47
N TYR A 11 -6.92 0.30 0.63
CA TYR A 11 -7.83 1.40 0.40
C TYR A 11 -9.12 1.14 1.19
N ALA A 12 -9.54 2.13 1.98
CA ALA A 12 -10.77 2.06 2.76
C ALA A 12 -11.76 3.10 2.23
N LEU A 13 -13.00 2.66 2.01
CA LEU A 13 -14.13 3.49 1.59
C LEU A 13 -15.19 3.49 2.69
N GLY A 14 -15.66 4.67 3.05
CA GLY A 14 -16.67 4.86 4.09
C GLY A 14 -16.73 6.31 4.56
N ARG A 15 -17.56 6.59 5.56
CA ARG A 15 -17.65 7.92 6.15
C ARG A 15 -16.54 8.09 7.18
N VAL A 16 -15.80 9.19 7.08
CA VAL A 16 -14.81 9.55 8.08
C VAL A 16 -15.51 10.25 9.24
N GLN A 17 -15.36 9.70 10.44
CA GLN A 17 -15.90 10.28 11.68
C GLN A 17 -14.77 10.40 12.72
N PRO A 18 -14.69 11.51 13.47
CA PRO A 18 -13.73 11.64 14.56
C PRO A 18 -14.01 10.60 15.65
N ARG A 19 -12.94 9.98 16.15
CA ARG A 19 -13.02 9.06 17.29
C ARG A 19 -13.32 9.82 18.57
N THR A 20 -14.06 9.17 19.46
CA THR A 20 -14.26 9.65 20.82
C THR A 20 -13.02 9.37 21.67
N SER A 21 -12.77 10.20 22.68
CA SER A 21 -11.64 10.04 23.61
C SER A 21 -11.67 8.70 24.37
N ALA A 22 -12.87 8.19 24.67
CA ALA A 22 -13.05 6.88 25.30
C ALA A 22 -12.59 5.72 24.39
N ALA A 23 -12.86 5.80 23.08
CA ALA A 23 -12.43 4.79 22.13
C ALA A 23 -10.89 4.80 21.92
N LEU A 24 -10.27 5.99 21.93
CA LEU A 24 -8.81 6.10 21.88
C LEU A 24 -8.15 5.43 23.09
N ALA A 25 -8.65 5.70 24.29
CA ALA A 25 -8.12 5.14 25.53
C ALA A 25 -8.28 3.61 25.58
N ALA A 26 -9.39 3.08 25.06
CA ALA A 26 -9.65 1.65 25.01
C ALA A 26 -8.68 0.88 24.09
N GLU A 27 -8.28 1.46 22.96
CA GLU A 27 -7.28 0.87 22.05
C GLU A 27 -5.83 1.23 22.43
N GLY A 28 -5.60 2.05 23.46
CA GLY A 28 -4.27 2.49 23.87
C GLY A 28 -3.57 3.39 22.85
N LEU A 29 -4.34 4.11 22.03
CA LEU A 29 -3.82 4.92 20.94
C LEU A 29 -3.42 6.32 21.42
N ASP A 30 -2.28 6.79 20.95
CA ASP A 30 -1.82 8.16 21.18
C ASP A 30 -2.60 9.13 20.27
N GLY A 31 -3.41 10.00 20.89
CA GLY A 31 -4.21 11.02 20.20
C GLY A 31 -3.40 12.19 19.64
N SER A 32 -2.08 12.24 19.88
CA SER A 32 -1.18 13.19 19.25
C SER A 32 -1.00 12.92 17.75
N VAL A 33 -1.22 11.68 17.31
CA VAL A 33 -1.07 11.26 15.92
C VAL A 33 -2.37 11.53 15.15
N PRO A 34 -2.35 12.31 14.06
CA PRO A 34 -3.58 12.65 13.33
C PRO A 34 -4.37 11.44 12.81
N CYS A 35 -3.70 10.34 12.45
CA CYS A 35 -4.36 9.14 11.94
C CYS A 35 -5.05 8.29 13.02
N SER A 36 -4.70 8.44 14.30
CA SER A 36 -5.36 7.71 15.39
C SER A 36 -6.71 8.33 15.77
N ASN A 37 -6.89 9.61 15.44
CA ASN A 37 -8.07 10.41 15.78
C ASN A 37 -9.27 10.19 14.85
N LEU A 38 -9.08 9.44 13.75
CA LEU A 38 -10.11 9.24 12.74
C LEU A 38 -10.51 7.77 12.65
N THR A 39 -11.79 7.54 12.41
CA THR A 39 -12.35 6.21 12.09
C THR A 39 -13.16 6.28 10.82
N MET A 40 -13.08 5.21 10.04
CA MET A 40 -13.93 5.01 8.88
C MET A 40 -15.03 4.02 9.25
N VAL A 41 -16.28 4.47 9.16
CA VAL A 41 -17.46 3.69 9.53
C VAL A 41 -18.38 3.59 8.31
N GLY A 42 -19.07 2.46 8.17
CA GLY A 42 -20.18 2.34 7.23
C GLY A 42 -21.34 3.20 7.73
N GLU A 43 -22.21 3.65 6.85
CA GLU A 43 -23.47 4.24 7.31
C GLU A 43 -24.42 3.10 7.73
N ASP A 44 -25.22 3.30 8.77
CA ASP A 44 -26.30 2.36 9.14
C ASP A 44 -27.46 2.34 8.11
N ASP A 45 -27.33 3.11 7.03
CA ASP A 45 -28.27 3.16 5.90
C ASP A 45 -28.05 1.99 4.93
N VAL A 46 -29.15 1.49 4.35
CA VAL A 46 -29.13 0.35 3.44
C VAL A 46 -28.36 0.71 2.16
N GLY A 47 -27.12 0.22 2.04
CA GLY A 47 -26.33 0.26 0.80
C GLY A 47 -24.93 0.86 0.91
N VAL A 48 -24.53 1.42 2.06
CA VAL A 48 -23.19 2.03 2.25
C VAL A 48 -22.42 1.33 3.37
N SER A 49 -22.07 0.06 3.14
CA SER A 49 -21.14 -0.66 4.02
C SER A 49 -19.72 -0.15 3.84
N ALA A 50 -18.97 0.06 4.93
CA ALA A 50 -17.54 0.33 4.83
C ALA A 50 -16.86 -0.85 4.12
N SER A 51 -16.21 -0.56 3.00
CA SER A 51 -15.48 -1.56 2.22
C SER A 51 -14.00 -1.30 2.27
N MET A 52 -13.23 -2.38 2.31
CA MET A 52 -11.79 -2.34 2.42
C MET A 52 -11.20 -3.20 1.31
N HIS A 53 -10.44 -2.57 0.42
CA HIS A 53 -9.88 -3.19 -0.77
C HIS A 53 -8.36 -3.17 -0.70
N ARG A 54 -7.70 -4.25 -1.13
CA ARG A 54 -6.24 -4.28 -1.22
C ARG A 54 -5.79 -3.22 -2.24
N GLY A 55 -4.94 -2.30 -1.81
CA GLY A 55 -4.41 -1.24 -2.65
C GLY A 55 -3.47 -1.81 -3.70
N THR A 56 -3.96 -2.01 -4.91
CA THR A 56 -3.15 -2.50 -6.04
C THR A 56 -2.28 -1.38 -6.63
N GLU A 57 -2.64 -0.12 -6.45
CA GLU A 57 -1.93 1.03 -7.04
C GLU A 57 -0.51 1.21 -6.49
N LEU A 58 -0.29 1.00 -5.18
CA LEU A 58 1.07 1.02 -4.62
C LEU A 58 1.88 -0.23 -5.01
N SER A 59 1.21 -1.38 -5.23
CA SER A 59 1.87 -2.58 -5.77
C SER A 59 2.27 -2.37 -7.24
N VAL A 60 1.50 -1.62 -8.02
CA VAL A 60 1.85 -1.17 -9.37
C VAL A 60 3.01 -0.17 -9.32
N MET A 61 3.01 0.78 -8.38
CA MET A 61 4.16 1.68 -8.16
C MET A 61 5.42 0.92 -7.71
N CYS A 62 5.31 -0.11 -6.87
CA CYS A 62 6.43 -1.00 -6.53
C CYS A 62 6.86 -1.87 -7.73
N ALA A 63 5.94 -2.20 -8.65
CA ALA A 63 6.25 -2.87 -9.91
C ALA A 63 6.88 -1.93 -10.95
N VAL A 64 6.79 -0.60 -10.76
CA VAL A 64 7.70 0.38 -11.37
C VAL A 64 9.06 0.31 -10.67
N ARG A 65 9.61 -0.91 -10.54
CA ARG A 65 11.04 -1.10 -10.38
C ARG A 65 11.69 -0.41 -11.58
N SER A 66 12.69 0.42 -11.32
CA SER A 66 13.35 1.25 -12.33
C SER A 66 13.66 0.43 -13.59
N THR A 67 13.05 0.81 -14.72
CA THR A 67 13.31 0.19 -16.03
C THR A 67 14.80 0.19 -16.37
N THR A 68 15.55 1.15 -15.81
CA THR A 68 17.01 1.22 -15.88
C THR A 68 17.68 -0.01 -15.27
N GLU A 69 17.24 -0.49 -14.10
CA GLU A 69 17.82 -1.67 -13.45
C GLU A 69 17.49 -2.96 -14.23
N ALA A 70 16.30 -3.01 -14.82
CA ALA A 70 15.85 -4.11 -15.66
C ALA A 70 16.63 -4.22 -16.99
N ILE A 71 17.14 -3.10 -17.53
CA ILE A 71 17.87 -3.05 -18.80
C ILE A 71 19.39 -3.18 -18.61
N ILE A 72 19.95 -2.66 -17.51
CA ILE A 72 21.41 -2.69 -17.27
C ILE A 72 21.95 -4.12 -17.21
N THR A 73 21.26 -5.03 -16.51
CA THR A 73 21.71 -6.42 -16.33
C THR A 73 21.82 -7.17 -17.67
N PRO A 74 20.77 -7.21 -18.53
CA PRO A 74 20.89 -7.84 -19.84
C PRO A 74 21.84 -7.08 -20.79
N ALA A 75 21.94 -5.74 -20.71
CA ALA A 75 22.88 -4.98 -21.52
C ALA A 75 24.35 -5.34 -21.23
N LEU A 76 24.72 -5.47 -19.94
CA LEU A 76 26.06 -5.90 -19.53
C LEU A 76 26.39 -7.32 -20.01
N MET A 77 25.42 -8.23 -19.97
CA MET A 77 25.57 -9.60 -20.48
C MET A 77 25.85 -9.61 -22.00
N VAL A 78 25.14 -8.79 -22.78
CA VAL A 78 25.36 -8.67 -24.23
C VAL A 78 26.74 -8.09 -24.53
N ILE A 79 27.16 -7.03 -23.83
CA ILE A 79 28.49 -6.43 -24.01
C ILE A 79 29.59 -7.45 -23.69
N ALA A 80 29.46 -8.19 -22.59
CA ALA A 80 30.41 -9.22 -22.20
C ALA A 80 30.50 -10.37 -23.22
N ALA A 81 29.38 -10.74 -23.84
CA ALA A 81 29.35 -11.78 -24.88
C ALA A 81 29.97 -11.33 -26.21
N LEU A 82 29.87 -10.04 -26.55
CA LEU A 82 30.44 -9.47 -27.78
C LEU A 82 31.93 -9.13 -27.67
N LEU A 83 32.42 -8.82 -26.46
CA LEU A 83 33.82 -8.48 -26.19
C LEU A 83 34.84 -9.50 -26.76
N PRO A 84 34.69 -10.84 -26.57
CA PRO A 84 35.63 -11.82 -27.10
C PRO A 84 35.56 -11.99 -28.63
N LEU A 85 34.56 -11.40 -29.29
CA LEU A 85 34.40 -11.47 -30.75
C LEU A 85 35.08 -10.27 -31.44
N LEU A 86 35.39 -9.22 -30.67
CA LEU A 86 36.05 -7.99 -31.13
C LEU A 86 37.57 -7.98 -30.84
N MET A 87 38.03 -8.84 -29.94
CA MET A 87 39.44 -9.09 -29.63
C MET A 87 40.00 -10.22 -30.50
#